data_AF-A0AA40KUI9-F1
#
_entry.id   AF-A0AA40KUI9-F1
#
_cell.length_a   1.000
_cell.length_b   1.000
_cell.length_c   1.000
_cell.angle_alpha   90.00
_cell.angle_beta   90.00
_cell.angle_gamma   90.00
#
_symmetry.space_group_name_H-M   'P 1'
#
loop_
_entity.id
_entity.type
_entity.pdbx_description
1 polymer ?
#
loop_
_entity_poly.entity_id
_entity_poly.type
_entity_poly.pdbx_seq_one_letter_code
_entity_poly.pdbx_strand_id
1 'polypeptide(L)'
;MEREMRECMLKLRRSGRNRESGDEIADLEMRLRQAYVAKELQAQILEKEANRRAEDARKQHAAEVARLEQQAILEDDVRRKLASRAMSEDYGRELTVEMRRKEEEKRATMEEARRDKEIQAEVDRIREERETLETLRRRDELVESSRRERLIFQGIRRIREDEEREAEEERVRKDEAYLREVDERGERGRKLWEERLERREWAASVIADRLMSMEAKKREREALTEELITEDVRCELLLEKELRDVKRKRMREELAANLKEQITFAEECKLRFVEQDRMFAEDVMRKIMKDERTAKLTAVARRRAQLQYREDLARLVETRCRIREEEILRMEQADSEEKMREEAKLERVEDDRRRLLETHASNVGHFIDKSALLEKEREILEKFAN
;
A
#
# COMPACT_ATOMS: atom_id res chain seq x y z
N MET A 1 -101.46 105.06 -210.75
CA MET A 1 -100.58 105.98 -211.51
C MET A 1 -99.29 105.23 -211.74
N GLU A 2 -98.73 105.16 -212.94
CA GLU A 2 -98.09 106.26 -213.70
C GLU A 2 -98.97 107.51 -214.04
N ARG A 3 -98.40 108.74 -214.15
CA ARG A 3 -99.14 110.01 -214.42
C ARG A 3 -98.54 111.24 -215.17
N GLU A 4 -97.45 112.00 -214.92
CA GLU A 4 -96.21 112.10 -214.11
C GLU A 4 -94.92 111.41 -214.60
N MET A 5 -94.25 110.50 -213.89
CA MET A 5 -94.66 109.10 -213.81
C MET A 5 -95.08 108.52 -215.20
N ARG A 6 -95.89 109.20 -216.02
CA ARG A 6 -95.93 108.99 -217.50
C ARG A 6 -94.55 109.11 -218.18
N GLU A 7 -93.53 109.61 -217.50
CA GLU A 7 -92.14 109.68 -217.94
C GLU A 7 -91.48 108.29 -218.16
N CYS A 8 -91.94 107.22 -217.50
CA CYS A 8 -91.50 105.85 -217.79
C CYS A 8 -92.31 105.20 -218.92
N MET A 9 -93.65 105.33 -218.88
CA MET A 9 -94.54 104.98 -219.99
C MET A 9 -94.35 105.84 -221.27
N LEU A 10 -93.42 106.79 -221.29
CA LEU A 10 -92.91 107.43 -222.53
C LEU A 10 -91.76 106.65 -223.21
N LYS A 11 -91.20 105.61 -222.56
CA LYS A 11 -90.43 104.54 -223.23
C LYS A 11 -91.33 103.42 -223.75
N LEU A 12 -92.51 103.22 -223.15
CA LEU A 12 -93.58 102.54 -223.88
C LEU A 12 -93.83 103.35 -225.18
N ARG A 13 -93.72 102.70 -226.34
CA ARG A 13 -94.13 103.24 -227.64
C ARG A 13 -93.34 104.44 -228.21
N ARG A 14 -92.13 104.72 -227.71
CA ARG A 14 -90.95 104.83 -228.62
C ARG A 14 -90.21 103.50 -228.82
N SER A 15 -90.51 102.48 -228.00
CA SER A 15 -89.90 101.14 -228.08
C SER A 15 -90.89 99.97 -228.23
N GLY A 16 -92.18 100.22 -228.55
CA GLY A 16 -93.22 99.19 -228.34
C GLY A 16 -94.57 99.38 -229.05
N ARG A 17 -94.58 99.77 -230.34
CA ARG A 17 -95.62 99.20 -231.23
C ARG A 17 -95.24 97.73 -231.45
N ASN A 18 -96.24 96.88 -231.70
CA ASN A 18 -96.11 95.43 -231.91
C ASN A 18 -95.91 94.65 -230.58
N ARG A 19 -96.88 93.91 -230.02
CA ARG A 19 -98.35 94.12 -229.86
C ARG A 19 -98.90 93.13 -228.80
N GLU A 20 -99.87 93.57 -228.00
CA GLU A 20 -100.75 92.87 -227.01
C GLU A 20 -100.51 91.40 -226.55
N SER A 21 -100.42 91.18 -225.22
CA SER A 21 -100.82 89.96 -224.45
C SER A 21 -100.74 90.21 -222.92
N GLY A 22 -101.26 89.31 -222.06
CA GLY A 22 -100.88 89.23 -220.63
C GLY A 22 -101.95 88.75 -219.61
N ASP A 23 -101.71 87.59 -218.98
CA ASP A 23 -102.50 87.05 -217.83
C ASP A 23 -101.64 86.35 -216.74
N GLU A 24 -100.42 85.90 -217.05
CA GLU A 24 -99.59 84.99 -216.21
C GLU A 24 -99.19 85.51 -214.81
N ILE A 25 -99.48 86.77 -214.50
CA ILE A 25 -98.99 87.47 -213.30
C ILE A 25 -99.80 87.09 -212.04
N ALA A 26 -101.09 86.76 -212.17
CA ALA A 26 -101.97 86.56 -211.01
C ALA A 26 -101.65 85.27 -210.22
N ASP A 27 -101.38 84.15 -210.90
CA ASP A 27 -101.06 82.87 -210.26
C ASP A 27 -99.72 82.90 -209.48
N LEU A 28 -98.81 83.80 -209.88
CA LEU A 28 -97.54 84.02 -209.20
C LEU A 28 -97.73 84.58 -207.79
N GLU A 29 -98.69 85.49 -207.58
CA GLU A 29 -99.01 85.99 -206.23
C GLU A 29 -99.52 84.88 -205.30
N MET A 30 -100.37 83.98 -205.79
CA MET A 30 -100.93 82.89 -204.99
C MET A 30 -99.82 81.95 -204.49
N ARG A 31 -98.88 81.59 -205.37
CA ARG A 31 -97.72 80.74 -205.01
C ARG A 31 -96.80 81.43 -204.01
N LEU A 32 -96.59 82.74 -204.15
CA LEU A 32 -95.80 83.53 -203.18
C LEU A 32 -96.44 83.56 -201.78
N ARG A 33 -97.77 83.76 -201.67
CA ARG A 33 -98.45 83.76 -200.36
C ARG A 33 -98.31 82.42 -199.62
N GLN A 34 -98.41 81.30 -200.33
CA GLN A 34 -98.20 79.97 -199.73
C GLN A 34 -96.77 79.76 -199.24
N ALA A 35 -95.76 80.25 -199.99
CA ALA A 35 -94.36 80.16 -199.59
C ALA A 35 -94.05 80.95 -198.30
N TYR A 36 -94.71 82.08 -198.05
CA TYR A 36 -94.56 82.84 -196.80
C TYR A 36 -95.11 82.07 -195.59
N VAL A 37 -96.28 81.43 -195.69
CA VAL A 37 -96.85 80.62 -194.60
C VAL A 37 -95.96 79.43 -194.25
N ALA A 38 -95.38 78.76 -195.25
CA ALA A 38 -94.41 77.68 -195.03
C ALA A 38 -93.15 78.17 -194.28
N LYS A 39 -92.66 79.37 -194.61
CA LYS A 39 -91.48 79.98 -193.97
C LYS A 39 -91.69 80.27 -192.48
N GLU A 40 -92.87 80.76 -192.08
CA GLU A 40 -93.17 81.04 -190.67
C GLU A 40 -93.33 79.76 -189.85
N LEU A 41 -94.00 78.74 -190.38
CA LEU A 41 -94.10 77.41 -189.76
C LEU A 41 -92.72 76.78 -189.53
N GLN A 42 -91.81 76.91 -190.49
CA GLN A 42 -90.46 76.35 -190.39
C GLN A 42 -89.60 77.09 -189.34
N ALA A 43 -89.82 78.39 -189.13
CA ALA A 43 -89.17 79.15 -188.05
C ALA A 43 -89.62 78.68 -186.65
N GLN A 44 -90.93 78.49 -186.43
CA GLN A 44 -91.48 78.04 -185.14
C GLN A 44 -91.00 76.64 -184.74
N ILE A 45 -90.70 75.76 -185.72
CA ILE A 45 -90.16 74.43 -185.45
C ILE A 45 -88.70 74.51 -184.98
N LEU A 46 -87.88 75.34 -185.63
CA LEU A 46 -86.47 75.54 -185.25
C LEU A 46 -86.33 76.15 -183.85
N GLU A 47 -87.22 77.08 -183.47
CA GLU A 47 -87.26 77.65 -182.12
C GLU A 47 -87.59 76.58 -181.04
N LYS A 48 -88.52 75.67 -181.32
CA LYS A 48 -88.83 74.54 -180.43
C LYS A 48 -87.67 73.55 -180.29
N GLU A 49 -86.90 73.32 -181.35
CA GLU A 49 -85.69 72.49 -181.25
C GLU A 49 -84.57 73.17 -180.46
N ALA A 50 -84.36 74.48 -180.66
CA ALA A 50 -83.34 75.25 -179.93
C ALA A 50 -83.60 75.22 -178.41
N ASN A 51 -84.85 75.43 -177.99
CA ASN A 51 -85.24 75.40 -176.58
C ASN A 51 -85.04 74.01 -175.94
N ARG A 52 -85.34 72.90 -176.64
CA ARG A 52 -85.06 71.54 -176.15
C ARG A 52 -83.56 71.32 -175.91
N ARG A 53 -82.71 71.68 -176.88
CA ARG A 53 -81.24 71.55 -176.74
C ARG A 53 -80.70 72.37 -175.56
N ALA A 54 -81.28 73.54 -175.28
CA ALA A 54 -80.92 74.38 -174.14
C ALA A 54 -81.32 73.77 -172.77
N GLU A 55 -82.47 73.09 -172.68
CA GLU A 55 -82.85 72.38 -171.45
C GLU A 55 -81.95 71.17 -171.16
N ASP A 56 -81.63 70.37 -172.17
CA ASP A 56 -80.85 69.15 -171.98
C ASP A 56 -79.40 69.45 -171.61
N ALA A 57 -78.82 70.53 -172.16
CA ALA A 57 -77.52 71.05 -171.74
C ALA A 57 -77.51 71.47 -170.25
N ARG A 58 -78.58 72.10 -169.75
CA ARG A 58 -78.71 72.46 -168.33
C ARG A 58 -78.79 71.21 -167.43
N LYS A 59 -79.51 70.16 -167.85
CA LYS A 59 -79.62 68.89 -167.12
C LYS A 59 -78.25 68.19 -167.03
N GLN A 60 -77.48 68.17 -168.12
CA GLN A 60 -76.13 67.60 -168.14
C GLN A 60 -75.18 68.35 -167.19
N HIS A 61 -75.13 69.69 -167.28
CA HIS A 61 -74.24 70.48 -166.44
C HIS A 61 -74.56 70.34 -164.93
N ALA A 62 -75.83 70.21 -164.55
CA ALA A 62 -76.23 69.95 -163.17
C ALA A 62 -75.79 68.56 -162.67
N ALA A 63 -75.83 67.54 -163.55
CA ALA A 63 -75.41 66.18 -163.22
C ALA A 63 -73.88 66.06 -163.03
N GLU A 64 -73.07 66.85 -163.75
CA GLU A 64 -71.62 66.86 -163.57
C GLU A 64 -71.19 67.52 -162.24
N VAL A 65 -71.81 68.64 -161.85
CA VAL A 65 -71.51 69.31 -160.57
C VAL A 65 -71.76 68.40 -159.38
N ALA A 66 -72.94 67.76 -159.30
CA ALA A 66 -73.26 66.83 -158.22
C ALA A 66 -72.31 65.62 -158.15
N ARG A 67 -71.71 65.23 -159.28
CA ARG A 67 -70.75 64.11 -159.35
C ARG A 67 -69.35 64.51 -158.83
N LEU A 68 -68.93 65.75 -159.06
CA LEU A 68 -67.68 66.29 -158.51
C LEU A 68 -67.75 66.50 -157.00
N GLU A 69 -68.88 66.99 -156.48
CA GLU A 69 -69.11 67.15 -155.04
C GLU A 69 -69.03 65.81 -154.29
N GLN A 70 -69.60 64.74 -154.85
CA GLN A 70 -69.49 63.39 -154.29
C GLN A 70 -68.05 62.86 -154.26
N GLN A 71 -67.21 63.19 -155.26
CA GLN A 71 -65.81 62.78 -155.26
C GLN A 71 -65.00 63.51 -154.17
N ALA A 72 -65.20 64.82 -154.02
CA ALA A 72 -64.51 65.61 -152.99
C ALA A 72 -64.79 65.11 -151.56
N ILE A 73 -66.03 64.73 -151.26
CA ILE A 73 -66.41 64.17 -149.94
C ILE A 73 -65.68 62.85 -149.67
N LEU A 74 -65.56 61.97 -150.67
CA LEU A 74 -64.91 60.67 -150.52
C LEU A 74 -63.39 60.78 -150.28
N GLU A 75 -62.71 61.73 -150.94
CA GLU A 75 -61.28 61.95 -150.73
C GLU A 75 -60.96 62.40 -149.30
N ASP A 76 -61.73 63.35 -148.76
CA ASP A 76 -61.48 63.91 -147.44
C ASP A 76 -61.76 62.90 -146.32
N ASP A 77 -62.75 62.03 -146.52
CA ASP A 77 -63.08 60.93 -145.61
C ASP A 77 -62.02 59.82 -145.60
N VAL A 78 -61.32 59.61 -146.73
CA VAL A 78 -60.12 58.75 -146.81
C VAL A 78 -58.93 59.37 -146.05
N ARG A 79 -58.67 60.68 -146.22
CA ARG A 79 -57.60 61.39 -145.51
C ARG A 79 -57.74 61.26 -143.99
N ARG A 80 -58.96 61.44 -143.46
CA ARG A 80 -59.26 61.29 -142.02
C ARG A 80 -58.96 59.88 -141.50
N LYS A 81 -59.34 58.85 -142.25
CA LYS A 81 -59.11 57.43 -141.88
C LYS A 81 -57.61 57.07 -141.88
N LEU A 82 -56.81 57.64 -142.79
CA LEU A 82 -55.36 57.45 -142.80
C LEU A 82 -54.69 58.13 -141.59
N ALA A 83 -55.04 59.39 -141.28
CA ALA A 83 -54.52 60.09 -140.12
C ALA A 83 -54.82 59.36 -138.80
N SER A 84 -56.05 58.85 -138.64
CA SER A 84 -56.45 58.08 -137.46
C SER A 84 -55.71 56.74 -137.32
N ARG A 85 -55.25 56.13 -138.43
CA ARG A 85 -54.40 54.93 -138.38
C ARG A 85 -52.99 55.25 -137.93
N ALA A 86 -52.35 56.29 -138.50
CA ALA A 86 -51.00 56.68 -138.13
C ALA A 86 -50.87 56.93 -136.62
N MET A 87 -51.77 57.73 -136.03
CA MET A 87 -51.79 57.99 -134.58
C MET A 87 -51.97 56.71 -133.75
N SER A 88 -52.74 55.74 -134.23
CA SER A 88 -52.94 54.45 -133.54
C SER A 88 -51.74 53.51 -133.66
N GLU A 89 -50.98 53.59 -134.75
CA GLU A 89 -49.74 52.82 -134.93
C GLU A 89 -48.61 53.39 -134.08
N ASP A 90 -48.45 54.71 -134.02
CA ASP A 90 -47.41 55.36 -133.23
C ASP A 90 -47.66 55.18 -131.71
N TYR A 91 -48.90 55.34 -131.24
CA TYR A 91 -49.27 54.98 -129.85
C TYR A 91 -49.01 53.50 -129.54
N GLY A 92 -49.24 52.60 -130.51
CA GLY A 92 -48.90 51.19 -130.40
C GLY A 92 -47.39 50.96 -130.24
N ARG A 93 -46.54 51.72 -130.96
CA ARG A 93 -45.08 51.66 -130.85
C ARG A 93 -44.61 52.14 -129.48
N GLU A 94 -45.10 53.29 -129.01
CA GLU A 94 -44.79 53.84 -127.68
C GLU A 94 -45.10 52.82 -126.56
N LEU A 95 -46.29 52.19 -126.60
CA LEU A 95 -46.69 51.19 -125.62
C LEU A 95 -45.73 49.97 -125.60
N THR A 96 -45.21 49.54 -126.76
CA THR A 96 -44.22 48.45 -126.81
C THR A 96 -42.84 48.85 -126.27
N VAL A 97 -42.47 50.13 -126.30
CA VAL A 97 -41.22 50.64 -125.70
C VAL A 97 -41.32 50.66 -124.17
N GLU A 98 -42.43 51.14 -123.62
CA GLU A 98 -42.66 51.13 -122.17
C GLU A 98 -42.80 49.71 -121.60
N MET A 99 -43.43 48.79 -122.34
CA MET A 99 -43.44 47.35 -122.00
C MET A 99 -42.02 46.79 -121.87
N ARG A 100 -41.12 47.09 -122.82
CA ARG A 100 -39.71 46.63 -122.77
C ARG A 100 -38.94 47.23 -121.61
N ARG A 101 -39.08 48.55 -121.37
CA ARG A 101 -38.48 49.22 -120.21
C ARG A 101 -38.90 48.55 -118.89
N LYS A 102 -40.19 48.24 -118.73
CA LYS A 102 -40.71 47.53 -117.54
C LYS A 102 -40.30 46.06 -117.45
N GLU A 103 -39.89 45.41 -118.55
CA GLU A 103 -39.24 44.10 -118.49
C GLU A 103 -37.77 44.19 -118.10
N GLU A 104 -37.04 45.19 -118.62
CA GLU A 104 -35.63 45.43 -118.30
C GLU A 104 -35.44 45.82 -116.83
N GLU A 105 -36.29 46.70 -116.31
CA GLU A 105 -36.37 47.07 -114.89
C GLU A 105 -36.64 45.85 -113.99
N LYS A 106 -37.58 44.96 -114.39
CA LYS A 106 -37.84 43.70 -113.67
C LYS A 106 -36.63 42.75 -113.67
N ARG A 107 -35.84 42.72 -114.75
CA ARG A 107 -34.61 41.91 -114.83
C ARG A 107 -33.54 42.49 -113.90
N ALA A 108 -33.30 43.80 -113.94
CA ALA A 108 -32.36 44.48 -113.04
C ALA A 108 -32.70 44.22 -111.56
N THR A 109 -33.95 44.45 -111.15
CA THR A 109 -34.36 44.20 -109.74
C THR A 109 -34.27 42.73 -109.33
N MET A 110 -34.39 41.78 -110.27
CA MET A 110 -34.18 40.35 -109.97
C MET A 110 -32.70 39.96 -109.90
N GLU A 111 -31.80 40.68 -110.58
CA GLU A 111 -30.36 40.49 -110.43
C GLU A 111 -29.83 41.11 -109.14
N GLU A 112 -30.31 42.30 -108.76
CA GLU A 112 -30.03 42.92 -107.46
C GLU A 112 -30.51 42.02 -106.31
N ALA A 113 -31.76 41.55 -106.36
CA ALA A 113 -32.31 40.61 -105.37
C ALA A 113 -31.68 39.19 -105.40
N ARG A 114 -30.76 38.89 -106.33
CA ARG A 114 -29.88 37.71 -106.28
C ARG A 114 -28.56 38.06 -105.58
N ARG A 115 -27.91 39.15 -105.97
CA ARG A 115 -26.67 39.65 -105.33
C ARG A 115 -26.87 39.89 -103.84
N ASP A 116 -28.00 40.49 -103.44
CA ASP A 116 -28.32 40.70 -102.02
C ASP A 116 -28.44 39.39 -101.23
N LYS A 117 -28.96 38.32 -101.85
CA LYS A 117 -29.05 36.99 -101.23
C LYS A 117 -27.72 36.27 -101.16
N GLU A 118 -26.86 36.45 -102.17
CA GLU A 118 -25.49 35.96 -102.17
C GLU A 118 -24.67 36.63 -101.04
N ILE A 119 -24.80 37.96 -100.90
CA ILE A 119 -24.18 38.75 -99.82
C ILE A 119 -24.73 38.34 -98.45
N GLN A 120 -26.05 38.14 -98.29
CA GLN A 120 -26.63 37.65 -97.04
C GLN A 120 -26.09 36.25 -96.66
N ALA A 121 -26.06 35.32 -97.62
CA ALA A 121 -25.53 33.98 -97.40
C ALA A 121 -24.02 33.96 -97.08
N GLU A 122 -23.24 34.93 -97.57
CA GLU A 122 -21.83 35.12 -97.19
C GLU A 122 -21.68 35.72 -95.79
N VAL A 123 -22.48 36.74 -95.44
CA VAL A 123 -22.48 37.36 -94.11
C VAL A 123 -22.86 36.37 -93.01
N ASP A 124 -23.86 35.51 -93.26
CA ASP A 124 -24.30 34.53 -92.26
C ASP A 124 -23.28 33.39 -92.07
N ARG A 125 -22.58 32.94 -93.12
CA ARG A 125 -21.41 32.04 -92.98
C ARG A 125 -20.30 32.66 -92.13
N ILE A 126 -19.99 33.93 -92.36
CA ILE A 126 -18.96 34.66 -91.59
C ILE A 126 -19.38 34.82 -90.12
N ARG A 127 -20.68 34.83 -89.81
CA ARG A 127 -21.19 34.77 -88.42
C ARG A 127 -21.02 33.38 -87.81
N GLU A 128 -21.45 32.33 -88.50
CA GLU A 128 -21.31 30.94 -88.06
C GLU A 128 -19.83 30.57 -87.80
N GLU A 129 -18.92 30.98 -88.69
CA GLU A 129 -17.46 30.79 -88.51
C GLU A 129 -16.92 31.55 -87.29
N ARG A 130 -17.42 32.76 -86.99
CA ARG A 130 -17.02 33.52 -85.80
C ARG A 130 -17.57 32.91 -84.51
N GLU A 131 -18.84 32.51 -84.48
CA GLU A 131 -19.47 31.90 -83.31
C GLU A 131 -18.87 30.53 -82.98
N THR A 132 -18.55 29.72 -84.00
CA THR A 132 -17.82 28.45 -83.82
C THR A 132 -16.39 28.67 -83.33
N LEU A 133 -15.66 29.68 -83.84
CA LEU A 133 -14.34 30.03 -83.32
C LEU A 133 -14.37 30.58 -81.88
N GLU A 134 -15.37 31.40 -81.52
CA GLU A 134 -15.53 31.90 -80.14
C GLU A 134 -15.91 30.80 -79.15
N THR A 135 -16.84 29.91 -79.52
CA THR A 135 -17.23 28.79 -78.66
C THR A 135 -16.09 27.79 -78.47
N LEU A 136 -15.27 27.53 -79.50
CA LEU A 136 -14.03 26.75 -79.37
C LEU A 136 -13.01 27.42 -78.44
N ARG A 137 -12.76 28.73 -78.58
CA ARG A 137 -11.85 29.47 -77.68
C ARG A 137 -12.29 29.39 -76.22
N ARG A 138 -13.57 29.69 -75.94
CA ARG A 138 -14.14 29.62 -74.57
C ARG A 138 -14.06 28.19 -74.00
N ARG A 139 -14.27 27.16 -74.83
CA ARG A 139 -14.09 25.75 -74.42
C ARG A 139 -12.63 25.46 -74.05
N ASP A 140 -11.68 25.90 -74.84
CA ASP A 140 -10.27 25.58 -74.64
C ASP A 140 -9.67 26.39 -73.47
N GLU A 141 -10.14 27.61 -73.23
CA GLU A 141 -9.91 28.39 -72.00
C GLU A 141 -10.45 27.68 -70.75
N LEU A 142 -11.66 27.11 -70.82
CA LEU A 142 -12.26 26.30 -69.74
C LEU A 142 -11.48 24.99 -69.50
N VAL A 143 -10.95 24.36 -70.54
CA VAL A 143 -10.11 23.15 -70.42
C VAL A 143 -8.78 23.49 -69.75
N GLU A 144 -8.10 24.57 -70.16
CA GLU A 144 -6.80 24.96 -69.60
C GLU A 144 -6.91 25.49 -68.16
N SER A 145 -7.95 26.25 -67.81
CA SER A 145 -8.24 26.61 -66.41
C SER A 145 -8.51 25.37 -65.56
N SER A 146 -9.43 24.49 -65.99
CA SER A 146 -9.71 23.19 -65.34
C SER A 146 -8.50 22.25 -65.23
N ARG A 147 -7.47 22.45 -66.05
CA ARG A 147 -6.20 21.71 -66.01
C ARG A 147 -5.25 22.31 -64.98
N ARG A 148 -5.11 23.64 -64.95
CA ARG A 148 -4.31 24.38 -63.97
C ARG A 148 -4.84 24.16 -62.55
N GLU A 149 -6.14 24.26 -62.35
CA GLU A 149 -6.79 23.99 -61.05
C GLU A 149 -6.52 22.55 -60.57
N ARG A 150 -6.64 21.55 -61.45
CA ARG A 150 -6.31 20.16 -61.10
C ARG A 150 -4.84 19.96 -60.72
N LEU A 151 -3.91 20.65 -61.37
CA LEU A 151 -2.49 20.63 -60.99
C LEU A 151 -2.25 21.31 -59.64
N ILE A 152 -2.92 22.44 -59.37
CA ILE A 152 -2.86 23.15 -58.07
C ILE A 152 -3.41 22.26 -56.94
N PHE A 153 -4.58 21.65 -57.13
CA PHE A 153 -5.16 20.72 -56.15
C PHE A 153 -4.29 19.49 -55.91
N GLN A 154 -3.64 18.94 -56.94
CA GLN A 154 -2.68 17.84 -56.77
C GLN A 154 -1.41 18.28 -56.03
N GLY A 155 -0.93 19.51 -56.26
CA GLY A 155 0.18 20.09 -55.50
C GLY A 155 -0.16 20.29 -54.02
N ILE A 156 -1.28 20.95 -53.72
CA ILE A 156 -1.77 21.17 -52.35
C ILE A 156 -2.00 19.85 -51.62
N ARG A 157 -2.56 18.84 -52.31
CA ARG A 157 -2.77 17.51 -51.74
C ARG A 157 -1.44 16.85 -51.35
N ARG A 158 -0.43 16.86 -52.24
CA ARG A 158 0.90 16.29 -51.93
C ARG A 158 1.55 16.99 -50.75
N ILE A 159 1.53 18.33 -50.72
CA ILE A 159 2.09 19.11 -49.61
C ILE A 159 1.46 18.67 -48.27
N ARG A 160 0.15 18.43 -48.22
CA ARG A 160 -0.50 17.88 -47.00
C ARG A 160 -0.11 16.44 -46.71
N GLU A 161 -0.04 15.58 -47.72
CA GLU A 161 0.43 14.19 -47.59
C GLU A 161 1.93 14.10 -47.20
N ASP A 162 2.69 15.19 -47.37
CA ASP A 162 4.07 15.34 -46.90
C ASP A 162 4.10 15.91 -45.46
N GLU A 163 3.37 17.01 -45.19
CA GLU A 163 3.20 17.63 -43.86
C GLU A 163 2.65 16.65 -42.80
N GLU A 164 1.65 15.83 -43.17
CA GLU A 164 1.07 14.81 -42.27
C GLU A 164 2.10 13.73 -41.92
N ARG A 165 2.94 13.32 -42.88
CA ARG A 165 4.01 12.32 -42.65
C ARG A 165 5.16 12.89 -41.83
N GLU A 166 5.59 14.12 -42.08
CA GLU A 166 6.59 14.79 -41.22
C GLU A 166 6.08 14.93 -39.78
N ALA A 167 4.80 15.26 -39.59
CA ALA A 167 4.18 15.34 -38.28
C ALA A 167 4.04 13.97 -37.58
N GLU A 168 3.77 12.89 -38.30
CA GLU A 168 3.78 11.53 -37.75
C GLU A 168 5.20 11.07 -37.39
N GLU A 169 6.20 11.30 -38.25
CA GLU A 169 7.61 11.02 -37.92
C GLU A 169 8.09 11.81 -36.70
N GLU A 170 7.73 13.08 -36.59
CA GLU A 170 8.12 13.91 -35.43
C GLU A 170 7.43 13.44 -34.14
N ARG A 171 6.18 12.94 -34.21
CA ARG A 171 5.49 12.30 -33.09
C ARG A 171 6.19 11.01 -32.66
N VAL A 172 6.46 10.09 -33.59
CA VAL A 172 7.16 8.83 -33.29
C VAL A 172 8.52 9.09 -32.63
N ARG A 173 9.29 10.07 -33.13
CA ARG A 173 10.57 10.47 -32.52
C ARG A 173 10.41 11.03 -31.09
N LYS A 174 9.32 11.76 -30.81
CA LYS A 174 9.00 12.30 -29.47
C LYS A 174 8.56 11.18 -28.51
N ASP A 175 7.71 10.27 -28.98
CA ASP A 175 7.21 9.14 -28.20
C ASP A 175 8.35 8.15 -27.87
N GLU A 176 9.23 7.85 -28.83
CA GLU A 176 10.45 7.08 -28.58
C GLU A 176 11.37 7.74 -27.54
N ALA A 177 11.58 9.07 -27.64
CA ALA A 177 12.42 9.78 -26.68
C ALA A 177 11.82 9.77 -25.26
N TYR A 178 10.49 9.90 -25.16
CA TYR A 178 9.77 9.79 -23.89
C TYR A 178 9.85 8.38 -23.29
N LEU A 179 9.65 7.33 -24.10
CA LEU A 179 9.77 5.95 -23.65
C LEU A 179 11.18 5.63 -23.12
N ARG A 180 12.23 6.07 -23.82
CA ARG A 180 13.62 5.94 -23.34
C ARG A 180 13.83 6.66 -22.01
N GLU A 181 13.28 7.85 -21.82
CA GLU A 181 13.38 8.56 -20.54
C GLU A 181 12.64 7.82 -19.41
N VAL A 182 11.49 7.22 -19.70
CA VAL A 182 10.73 6.39 -18.74
C VAL A 182 11.53 5.14 -18.35
N ASP A 183 12.16 4.45 -19.31
CA ASP A 183 13.01 3.29 -19.04
C ASP A 183 14.25 3.64 -18.24
N GLU A 184 14.94 4.74 -18.56
CA GLU A 184 16.08 5.22 -17.76
C GLU A 184 15.69 5.61 -16.33
N ARG A 185 14.51 6.24 -16.15
CA ARG A 185 13.96 6.55 -14.82
C ARG A 185 13.62 5.26 -14.07
N GLY A 186 13.09 4.26 -14.77
CA GLY A 186 12.81 2.92 -14.24
C GLY A 186 14.07 2.18 -13.80
N GLU A 187 15.13 2.21 -14.60
CA GLU A 187 16.44 1.66 -14.22
C GLU A 187 17.07 2.36 -13.03
N ARG A 188 17.06 3.70 -13.01
CA ARG A 188 17.53 4.48 -11.85
C ARG A 188 16.73 4.13 -10.59
N GLY A 189 15.42 3.92 -10.73
CA GLY A 189 14.55 3.43 -9.65
C GLY A 189 14.88 2.01 -9.17
N ARG A 190 15.20 1.08 -10.08
CA ARG A 190 15.64 -0.29 -9.74
C ARG A 190 16.97 -0.28 -8.98
N LYS A 191 17.99 0.40 -9.50
CA LYS A 191 19.33 0.51 -8.89
C LYS A 191 19.28 1.11 -7.48
N LEU A 192 18.48 2.16 -7.28
CA LEU A 192 18.26 2.75 -5.94
C LEU A 192 17.49 1.82 -4.98
N TRP A 193 16.66 0.90 -5.48
CA TRP A 193 16.00 -0.13 -4.68
C TRP A 193 16.95 -1.26 -4.28
N GLU A 194 17.81 -1.68 -5.20
CA GLU A 194 18.87 -2.68 -4.99
C GLU A 194 19.87 -2.18 -3.94
N GLU A 195 20.45 -0.98 -4.10
CA GLU A 195 21.30 -0.34 -3.09
C GLU A 195 20.63 -0.25 -1.70
N ARG A 196 19.32 0.02 -1.66
CA ARG A 196 18.56 0.13 -0.42
C ARG A 196 18.33 -1.23 0.24
N LEU A 197 18.17 -2.29 -0.55
CA LEU A 197 18.05 -3.66 -0.06
C LEU A 197 19.40 -4.14 0.49
N GLU A 198 20.49 -3.98 -0.26
CA GLU A 198 21.85 -4.32 0.18
C GLU A 198 22.21 -3.62 1.50
N ARG A 199 21.96 -2.31 1.61
CA ARG A 199 22.20 -1.54 2.86
C ARG A 199 21.36 -2.06 4.03
N ARG A 200 20.14 -2.55 3.77
CA ARG A 200 19.26 -3.13 4.81
C ARG A 200 19.73 -4.51 5.25
N GLU A 201 20.17 -5.34 4.31
CA GLU A 201 20.71 -6.68 4.58
C GLU A 201 22.04 -6.59 5.33
N TRP A 202 22.95 -5.72 4.88
CA TRP A 202 24.19 -5.42 5.60
C TRP A 202 23.93 -4.94 7.04
N ALA A 203 22.99 -4.02 7.23
CA ALA A 203 22.61 -3.55 8.57
C ALA A 203 22.01 -4.67 9.43
N ALA A 204 21.22 -5.58 8.85
CA ALA A 204 20.68 -6.73 9.56
C ALA A 204 21.77 -7.71 10.01
N SER A 205 22.75 -8.01 9.14
CA SER A 205 23.91 -8.83 9.47
C SER A 205 24.77 -8.21 10.58
N VAL A 206 25.09 -6.92 10.49
CA VAL A 206 25.85 -6.20 11.53
C VAL A 206 25.12 -6.18 12.88
N ILE A 207 23.78 -6.16 12.89
CA ILE A 207 22.97 -6.31 14.11
C ILE A 207 23.04 -7.75 14.63
N ALA A 208 22.92 -8.76 13.76
CA ALA A 208 23.02 -10.17 14.14
C ALA A 208 24.39 -10.51 14.74
N ASP A 209 25.50 -10.09 14.12
CA ASP A 209 26.86 -10.28 14.62
C ASP A 209 27.07 -9.64 15.99
N ARG A 210 26.51 -8.44 16.21
CA ARG A 210 26.52 -7.77 17.52
C ARG A 210 25.74 -8.54 18.57
N LEU A 211 24.55 -9.04 18.24
CA LEU A 211 23.75 -9.85 19.15
C LEU A 211 24.46 -11.16 19.52
N MET A 212 25.05 -11.85 18.54
CA MET A 212 25.84 -13.07 18.76
C MET A 212 27.09 -12.80 19.62
N SER A 213 27.80 -11.70 19.39
CA SER A 213 28.95 -11.30 20.23
C SER A 213 28.55 -10.94 21.67
N MET A 214 27.39 -10.30 21.86
CA MET A 214 26.85 -9.99 23.19
C MET A 214 26.43 -11.24 23.94
N GLU A 215 25.75 -12.19 23.29
CA GLU A 215 25.31 -13.43 23.90
C GLU A 215 26.49 -14.38 24.20
N ALA A 216 27.55 -14.37 23.38
CA ALA A 216 28.81 -15.07 23.70
C ALA A 216 29.46 -14.51 24.97
N LYS A 217 29.64 -13.18 25.06
CA LYS A 217 30.19 -12.51 26.26
C LYS A 217 29.34 -12.67 27.51
N LYS A 218 28.03 -12.88 27.34
CA LYS A 218 27.13 -13.21 28.44
C LYS A 218 27.42 -14.62 28.97
N ARG A 219 27.50 -15.62 28.09
CA ARG A 219 27.85 -17.01 28.47
C ARG A 219 29.24 -17.13 29.09
N GLU A 220 30.22 -16.39 28.58
CA GLU A 220 31.58 -16.31 29.17
C GLU A 220 31.52 -15.80 30.63
N ARG A 221 30.66 -14.81 30.92
CA ARG A 221 30.46 -14.29 32.28
C ARG A 221 29.64 -15.24 33.16
N GLU A 222 28.65 -15.90 32.61
CA GLU A 222 27.85 -16.91 33.32
C GLU A 222 28.75 -18.08 33.76
N ALA A 223 29.55 -18.63 32.85
CA ALA A 223 30.55 -19.66 33.16
C ALA A 223 31.59 -19.20 34.19
N LEU A 224 32.16 -17.99 34.07
CA LEU A 224 33.09 -17.45 35.06
C LEU A 224 32.43 -17.25 36.44
N THR A 225 31.13 -16.94 36.48
CA THR A 225 30.37 -16.82 37.73
C THR A 225 30.12 -18.19 38.37
N GLU A 226 29.83 -19.21 37.57
CA GLU A 226 29.73 -20.60 38.04
C GLU A 226 31.08 -21.10 38.58
N GLU A 227 32.20 -20.84 37.87
CA GLU A 227 33.55 -21.17 38.34
C GLU A 227 33.84 -20.53 39.71
N LEU A 228 33.61 -19.22 39.85
CA LEU A 228 33.80 -18.50 41.12
C LEU A 228 32.95 -19.11 42.26
N ILE A 229 31.66 -19.38 42.00
CA ILE A 229 30.77 -20.01 43.00
C ILE A 229 31.31 -21.40 43.42
N THR A 230 31.85 -22.20 42.49
CA THR A 230 32.40 -23.52 42.85
C THR A 230 33.68 -23.43 43.68
N GLU A 231 34.55 -22.45 43.42
CA GLU A 231 35.78 -22.27 44.22
C GLU A 231 35.50 -21.61 45.59
N ASP A 232 34.49 -20.73 45.69
CA ASP A 232 34.00 -20.21 46.98
C ASP A 232 33.44 -21.34 47.86
N VAL A 233 32.55 -22.18 47.32
CA VAL A 233 32.01 -23.37 48.02
C VAL A 233 33.13 -24.35 48.41
N ARG A 234 34.16 -24.50 47.56
CA ARG A 234 35.34 -25.30 47.87
C ARG A 234 36.16 -24.70 49.02
N CYS A 235 36.33 -23.38 49.06
CA CYS A 235 36.99 -22.66 50.15
C CYS A 235 36.22 -22.82 51.47
N GLU A 236 34.89 -22.66 51.46
CA GLU A 236 34.05 -22.92 52.64
C GLU A 236 34.21 -24.35 53.15
N LEU A 237 34.16 -25.35 52.26
CA LEU A 237 34.35 -26.77 52.61
C LEU A 237 35.76 -27.10 53.12
N LEU A 238 36.77 -26.29 52.82
CA LEU A 238 38.12 -26.40 53.41
C LEU A 238 38.18 -25.73 54.78
N LEU A 239 37.63 -24.51 54.92
CA LEU A 239 37.53 -23.80 56.20
C LEU A 239 36.72 -24.59 57.23
N GLU A 240 35.62 -25.22 56.83
CA GLU A 240 34.86 -26.12 57.70
C GLU A 240 35.70 -27.30 58.22
N LYS A 241 36.56 -27.89 57.38
CA LYS A 241 37.42 -29.03 57.77
C LYS A 241 38.46 -28.58 58.79
N GLU A 242 39.17 -27.48 58.51
CA GLU A 242 40.14 -26.90 59.43
C GLU A 242 39.48 -26.51 60.77
N LEU A 243 38.30 -25.87 60.75
CA LEU A 243 37.55 -25.54 61.97
C LEU A 243 37.11 -26.80 62.75
N ARG A 244 36.72 -27.88 62.08
CA ARG A 244 36.40 -29.18 62.71
C ARG A 244 37.65 -29.81 63.33
N ASP A 245 38.80 -29.76 62.66
CA ASP A 245 40.04 -30.36 63.16
C ASP A 245 40.74 -29.51 64.24
N VAL A 246 40.61 -28.18 64.22
CA VAL A 246 40.98 -27.30 65.34
C VAL A 246 40.10 -27.60 66.57
N LYS A 247 38.79 -27.76 66.40
CA LYS A 247 37.89 -28.19 67.50
C LYS A 247 38.28 -29.56 68.06
N ARG A 248 38.61 -30.52 67.20
CA ARG A 248 39.10 -31.86 67.61
C ARG A 248 40.46 -31.80 68.34
N LYS A 249 41.39 -30.93 67.94
CA LYS A 249 42.67 -30.71 68.63
C LYS A 249 42.43 -30.16 70.04
N ARG A 250 41.67 -29.07 70.18
CA ARG A 250 41.31 -28.48 71.49
C ARG A 250 40.64 -29.49 72.42
N MET A 251 39.63 -30.22 71.94
CA MET A 251 38.95 -31.24 72.75
C MET A 251 39.90 -32.36 73.22
N ARG A 252 40.92 -32.73 72.43
CA ARG A 252 41.96 -33.69 72.84
C ARG A 252 42.92 -33.09 73.87
N GLU A 253 43.28 -31.81 73.72
CA GLU A 253 44.14 -31.07 74.65
C GLU A 253 43.44 -30.87 76.01
N GLU A 254 42.16 -30.50 76.00
CA GLU A 254 41.27 -30.41 77.18
C GLU A 254 41.14 -31.77 77.88
N LEU A 255 40.84 -32.85 77.15
CA LEU A 255 40.80 -34.19 77.72
C LEU A 255 42.15 -34.64 78.30
N ALA A 256 43.27 -34.30 77.64
CA ALA A 256 44.61 -34.61 78.13
C ALA A 256 45.02 -33.78 79.36
N ALA A 257 44.50 -32.56 79.52
CA ALA A 257 44.65 -31.75 80.72
C ALA A 257 43.84 -32.34 81.88
N ASN A 258 42.54 -32.58 81.66
CA ASN A 258 41.63 -33.18 82.65
C ASN A 258 42.13 -34.55 83.16
N LEU A 259 42.71 -35.37 82.29
CA LEU A 259 43.31 -36.66 82.68
C LEU A 259 44.57 -36.49 83.55
N LYS A 260 45.40 -35.46 83.30
CA LYS A 260 46.55 -35.14 84.16
C LYS A 260 46.09 -34.65 85.53
N GLU A 261 45.07 -33.79 85.58
CA GLU A 261 44.47 -33.32 86.84
C GLU A 261 43.86 -34.48 87.65
N GLN A 262 43.19 -35.43 86.99
CA GLN A 262 42.68 -36.64 87.65
C GLN A 262 43.81 -37.53 88.19
N ILE A 263 44.93 -37.68 87.45
CA ILE A 263 46.10 -38.45 87.91
C ILE A 263 46.74 -37.77 89.12
N THR A 264 47.05 -36.47 89.05
CA THR A 264 47.69 -35.76 90.16
C THR A 264 46.79 -35.68 91.39
N PHE A 265 45.48 -35.46 91.23
CA PHE A 265 44.52 -35.53 92.34
C PHE A 265 44.45 -36.94 92.97
N ALA A 266 44.48 -38.00 92.16
CA ALA A 266 44.54 -39.37 92.67
C ALA A 266 45.86 -39.69 93.38
N GLU A 267 46.97 -39.07 92.98
CA GLU A 267 48.27 -39.17 93.66
C GLU A 267 48.29 -38.39 94.98
N GLU A 268 47.76 -37.17 95.02
CA GLU A 268 47.54 -36.42 96.27
C GLU A 268 46.66 -37.21 97.26
N CYS A 269 45.56 -37.80 96.79
CA CYS A 269 44.69 -38.63 97.64
C CYS A 269 45.44 -39.85 98.18
N LYS A 270 46.24 -40.55 97.36
CA LYS A 270 47.08 -41.67 97.84
C LYS A 270 48.08 -41.23 98.90
N LEU A 271 48.75 -40.08 98.70
CA LEU A 271 49.69 -39.53 99.67
C LEU A 271 48.98 -39.21 101.00
N ARG A 272 47.82 -38.54 100.96
CA ARG A 272 47.02 -38.24 102.16
C ARG A 272 46.55 -39.51 102.88
N PHE A 273 46.18 -40.58 102.16
CA PHE A 273 45.86 -41.86 102.80
C PHE A 273 47.09 -42.50 103.47
N VAL A 274 48.25 -42.51 102.82
CA VAL A 274 49.50 -43.01 103.41
C VAL A 274 49.93 -42.19 104.65
N GLU A 275 49.72 -40.87 104.63
CA GLU A 275 49.92 -40.00 105.80
C GLU A 275 48.94 -40.31 106.93
N GLN A 276 47.66 -40.54 106.63
CA GLN A 276 46.65 -40.92 107.62
C GLN A 276 46.92 -42.30 108.22
N ASP A 277 47.24 -43.30 107.40
CA ASP A 277 47.62 -44.65 107.86
C ASP A 277 48.88 -44.61 108.72
N ARG A 278 49.87 -43.78 108.36
CA ARG A 278 51.06 -43.55 109.16
C ARG A 278 50.72 -42.90 110.51
N MET A 279 49.93 -41.83 110.51
CA MET A 279 49.52 -41.15 111.75
C MET A 279 48.73 -42.09 112.67
N PHE A 280 47.84 -42.91 112.09
CA PHE A 280 47.11 -43.95 112.81
C PHE A 280 48.05 -45.02 113.39
N ALA A 281 49.02 -45.51 112.62
CA ALA A 281 50.03 -46.46 113.11
C ALA A 281 50.89 -45.86 114.24
N GLU A 282 51.29 -44.59 114.14
CA GLU A 282 52.02 -43.88 115.20
C GLU A 282 51.16 -43.67 116.46
N ASP A 283 49.86 -43.39 116.33
CA ASP A 283 48.91 -43.30 117.45
C ASP A 283 48.67 -44.66 118.12
N VAL A 284 48.49 -45.74 117.33
CA VAL A 284 48.35 -47.11 117.82
C VAL A 284 49.61 -47.56 118.56
N MET A 285 50.80 -47.31 118.01
CA MET A 285 52.07 -47.58 118.70
C MET A 285 52.23 -46.75 119.98
N ARG A 286 51.85 -45.47 119.96
CA ARG A 286 51.82 -44.62 121.16
C ARG A 286 50.80 -45.10 122.20
N LYS A 287 49.71 -45.76 121.80
CA LYS A 287 48.77 -46.43 122.70
C LYS A 287 49.38 -47.71 123.30
N ILE A 288 49.92 -48.62 122.48
CA ILE A 288 50.56 -49.86 122.93
C ILE A 288 51.67 -49.57 123.95
N MET A 289 52.51 -48.57 123.70
CA MET A 289 53.56 -48.16 124.66
C MET A 289 53.00 -47.59 125.98
N LYS A 290 51.82 -46.94 125.98
CA LYS A 290 51.15 -46.48 127.21
C LYS A 290 50.57 -47.67 127.97
N ASP A 291 49.87 -48.56 127.27
CA ASP A 291 49.23 -49.75 127.84
C ASP A 291 50.28 -50.71 128.44
N GLU A 292 51.43 -50.89 127.78
CA GLU A 292 52.58 -51.60 128.35
C GLU A 292 53.12 -50.95 129.63
N ARG A 293 53.27 -49.62 129.66
CA ARG A 293 53.76 -48.89 130.84
C ARG A 293 52.79 -49.02 132.01
N THR A 294 51.49 -48.90 131.78
CA THR A 294 50.48 -49.09 132.84
C THR A 294 50.43 -50.54 133.30
N ALA A 295 50.56 -51.53 132.40
CA ALA A 295 50.64 -52.94 132.78
C ALA A 295 51.89 -53.25 133.63
N LYS A 296 53.07 -52.72 133.25
CA LYS A 296 54.32 -52.86 134.01
C LYS A 296 54.20 -52.21 135.40
N LEU A 297 53.68 -50.99 135.50
CA LEU A 297 53.43 -50.31 136.78
C LEU A 297 52.41 -51.07 137.64
N THR A 298 51.33 -51.58 137.05
CA THR A 298 50.30 -52.37 137.76
C THR A 298 50.87 -53.69 138.29
N ALA A 299 51.74 -54.36 137.53
CA ALA A 299 52.43 -55.57 137.97
C ALA A 299 53.39 -55.29 139.14
N VAL A 300 54.13 -54.17 139.10
CA VAL A 300 54.99 -53.73 140.22
C VAL A 300 54.15 -53.39 141.46
N ALA A 301 53.03 -52.67 141.30
CA ALA A 301 52.12 -52.37 142.40
C ALA A 301 51.54 -53.63 143.05
N ARG A 302 51.10 -54.61 142.25
CA ARG A 302 50.63 -55.93 142.74
C ARG A 302 51.72 -56.68 143.50
N ARG A 303 52.96 -56.71 142.99
CA ARG A 303 54.11 -57.32 143.69
C ARG A 303 54.40 -56.64 145.03
N ARG A 304 54.38 -55.30 145.07
CA ARG A 304 54.58 -54.53 146.30
C ARG A 304 53.49 -54.82 147.34
N ALA A 305 52.21 -54.83 146.93
CA ALA A 305 51.10 -55.17 147.81
C ALA A 305 51.19 -56.62 148.35
N GLN A 306 51.62 -57.58 147.52
CA GLN A 306 51.86 -58.96 147.95
C GLN A 306 53.05 -59.11 148.92
N LEU A 307 54.08 -58.29 148.80
CA LEU A 307 55.19 -58.23 149.77
C LEU A 307 54.73 -57.64 151.09
N GLN A 308 54.06 -56.49 151.08
CA GLN A 308 53.51 -55.87 152.29
C GLN A 308 52.54 -56.81 153.01
N TYR A 309 51.62 -57.48 152.30
CA TYR A 309 50.73 -58.47 152.89
C TYR A 309 51.48 -59.65 153.54
N ARG A 310 52.63 -60.08 152.98
CA ARG A 310 53.48 -61.12 153.60
C ARG A 310 54.21 -60.61 154.84
N GLU A 311 54.72 -59.38 154.81
CA GLU A 311 55.38 -58.73 155.95
C GLU A 311 54.40 -58.53 157.11
N ASP A 312 53.21 -58.01 156.84
CA ASP A 312 52.16 -57.79 157.83
C ASP A 312 51.66 -59.13 158.42
N LEU A 313 51.46 -60.15 157.58
CA LEU A 313 51.06 -61.49 158.04
C LEU A 313 52.16 -62.19 158.86
N ALA A 314 53.44 -62.00 158.51
CA ALA A 314 54.56 -62.48 159.31
C ALA A 314 54.60 -61.82 160.70
N ARG A 315 54.44 -60.49 160.78
CA ARG A 315 54.33 -59.74 162.06
C ARG A 315 53.13 -60.21 162.89
N LEU A 316 52.01 -60.55 162.25
CA LEU A 316 50.82 -61.11 162.89
C LEU A 316 51.09 -62.51 163.47
N VAL A 317 51.91 -63.32 162.81
CA VAL A 317 52.38 -64.61 163.35
C VAL A 317 53.35 -64.38 164.52
N GLU A 318 54.36 -63.51 164.39
CA GLU A 318 55.32 -63.21 165.46
C GLU A 318 54.64 -62.70 166.74
N THR A 319 53.69 -61.76 166.61
CA THR A 319 52.92 -61.27 167.77
C THR A 319 52.05 -62.36 168.38
N ARG A 320 51.46 -63.25 167.58
CA ARG A 320 50.68 -64.40 168.07
C ARG A 320 51.55 -65.47 168.75
N CYS A 321 52.79 -65.65 168.30
CA CYS A 321 53.78 -66.48 169.00
C CYS A 321 54.15 -65.88 170.35
N ARG A 322 54.50 -64.58 170.41
CA ARG A 322 54.82 -63.89 171.67
C ARG A 322 53.68 -63.94 172.69
N ILE A 323 52.44 -63.68 172.26
CA ILE A 323 51.26 -63.80 173.14
C ILE A 323 51.16 -65.21 173.72
N ARG A 324 51.43 -66.25 172.91
CA ARG A 324 51.39 -67.64 173.35
C ARG A 324 52.57 -68.03 174.25
N GLU A 325 53.75 -67.48 174.01
CA GLU A 325 54.93 -67.63 174.89
C GLU A 325 54.67 -66.96 176.25
N GLU A 326 54.06 -65.77 176.27
CA GLU A 326 53.59 -65.12 177.50
C GLU A 326 52.48 -65.90 178.21
N GLU A 327 51.52 -66.49 177.48
CA GLU A 327 50.50 -67.36 178.06
C GLU A 327 51.11 -68.62 178.69
N ILE A 328 52.06 -69.27 178.03
CA ILE A 328 52.79 -70.43 178.57
C ILE A 328 53.55 -70.04 179.85
N LEU A 329 54.31 -68.93 179.83
CA LEU A 329 55.02 -68.44 181.01
C LEU A 329 54.08 -68.14 182.19
N ARG A 330 52.88 -67.60 181.93
CA ARG A 330 51.86 -67.38 182.98
C ARG A 330 51.28 -68.69 183.52
N MET A 331 51.10 -69.72 182.67
CA MET A 331 50.68 -71.05 183.12
C MET A 331 51.77 -71.74 183.95
N GLU A 332 53.03 -71.68 183.52
CA GLU A 332 54.17 -72.24 184.26
C GLU A 332 54.36 -71.55 185.62
N GLN A 333 54.15 -70.23 185.69
CA GLN A 333 54.12 -69.50 186.96
C GLN A 333 52.98 -69.99 187.87
N ALA A 334 51.75 -70.10 187.36
CA ALA A 334 50.60 -70.59 188.14
C ALA A 334 50.77 -72.03 188.63
N ASP A 335 51.29 -72.93 187.77
CA ASP A 335 51.58 -74.33 188.08
C ASP A 335 52.72 -74.46 189.12
N SER A 336 53.69 -73.54 189.11
CA SER A 336 54.71 -73.45 190.17
C SER A 336 54.15 -72.93 191.50
N GLU A 337 53.25 -71.94 191.49
CA GLU A 337 52.56 -71.46 192.70
C GLU A 337 51.66 -72.55 193.30
N GLU A 338 51.00 -73.36 192.46
CA GLU A 338 50.14 -74.45 192.90
C GLU A 338 50.96 -75.58 193.56
N LYS A 339 52.10 -75.96 192.98
CA LYS A 339 53.04 -76.91 193.60
C LYS A 339 53.56 -76.42 194.96
N MET A 340 53.99 -75.17 195.06
CA MET A 340 54.40 -74.56 196.34
C MET A 340 53.26 -74.56 197.39
N ARG A 341 51.98 -74.47 196.96
CA ARG A 341 50.81 -74.58 197.86
C ARG A 341 50.49 -76.03 198.26
N GLU A 342 50.79 -77.01 197.41
CA GLU A 342 50.63 -78.44 197.71
C GLU A 342 51.71 -78.91 198.69
N GLU A 343 52.98 -78.56 198.45
CA GLU A 343 54.09 -78.86 199.37
C GLU A 343 53.85 -78.23 200.76
N ALA A 344 53.46 -76.96 200.81
CA ALA A 344 53.12 -76.27 202.06
C ALA A 344 51.82 -76.77 202.75
N LYS A 345 51.00 -77.61 202.09
CA LYS A 345 49.92 -78.37 202.73
C LYS A 345 50.45 -79.69 203.30
N LEU A 346 51.23 -80.43 202.51
CA LEU A 346 51.80 -81.73 202.90
C LEU A 346 52.66 -81.61 204.16
N GLU A 347 53.52 -80.60 204.22
CA GLU A 347 54.40 -80.34 205.37
C GLU A 347 53.60 -80.08 206.66
N ARG A 348 52.48 -79.34 206.57
CA ARG A 348 51.57 -79.11 207.71
C ARG A 348 50.84 -80.38 208.15
N VAL A 349 50.40 -81.21 207.19
CA VAL A 349 49.74 -82.49 207.48
C VAL A 349 50.70 -83.47 208.14
N GLU A 350 51.99 -83.48 207.77
CA GLU A 350 53.01 -84.25 208.47
C GLU A 350 53.25 -83.75 209.91
N ASP A 351 53.37 -82.44 210.11
CA ASP A 351 53.62 -81.87 211.45
C ASP A 351 52.42 -82.02 212.40
N ASP A 352 51.18 -81.85 211.92
CA ASP A 352 49.97 -82.08 212.72
C ASP A 352 49.78 -83.57 213.06
N ARG A 353 50.10 -84.50 212.14
CA ARG A 353 50.17 -85.95 212.45
C ARG A 353 51.21 -86.24 213.53
N ARG A 354 52.40 -85.65 213.42
CA ARG A 354 53.51 -85.84 214.37
C ARG A 354 53.11 -85.36 215.78
N ARG A 355 52.49 -84.19 215.89
CA ARG A 355 51.96 -83.64 217.15
C ARG A 355 50.84 -84.47 217.78
N LEU A 356 49.90 -84.99 216.98
CA LEU A 356 48.87 -85.90 217.50
C LEU A 356 49.49 -87.17 218.11
N LEU A 357 50.50 -87.74 217.44
CA LEU A 357 51.20 -88.92 217.93
C LEU A 357 51.96 -88.65 219.23
N GLU A 358 52.75 -87.57 219.31
CA GLU A 358 53.47 -87.19 220.53
C GLU A 358 52.52 -86.90 221.71
N THR A 359 51.36 -86.30 221.46
CA THR A 359 50.38 -85.94 222.51
C THR A 359 49.59 -87.14 223.05
N HIS A 360 49.45 -88.21 222.27
CA HIS A 360 48.58 -89.36 222.63
C HIS A 360 49.32 -90.70 222.80
N ALA A 361 50.62 -90.77 222.48
CA ALA A 361 51.44 -91.98 222.57
C ALA A 361 51.29 -92.71 223.92
N SER A 362 51.42 -91.96 225.02
CA SER A 362 51.41 -92.47 226.40
C SER A 362 50.07 -93.04 226.89
N ASN A 363 48.96 -92.73 226.22
CA ASN A 363 47.63 -93.17 226.63
C ASN A 363 47.00 -94.23 225.69
N VAL A 364 47.47 -94.35 224.44
CA VAL A 364 46.77 -95.14 223.39
C VAL A 364 47.69 -96.16 222.68
N GLY A 365 49.00 -96.18 222.96
CA GLY A 365 50.00 -96.99 222.24
C GLY A 365 49.81 -98.52 222.23
N HIS A 366 48.84 -99.08 222.96
CA HIS A 366 48.48 -100.50 222.92
C HIS A 366 47.25 -100.83 222.05
N PHE A 367 46.50 -99.82 221.59
CA PHE A 367 45.25 -100.00 220.82
C PHE A 367 45.35 -99.51 219.36
N ILE A 368 46.52 -99.02 218.93
CA ILE A 368 46.74 -98.51 217.57
C ILE A 368 47.29 -99.63 216.66
N ASP A 369 46.63 -99.83 215.52
CA ASP A 369 47.09 -100.75 214.48
C ASP A 369 48.38 -100.23 213.82
N LYS A 370 49.46 -100.99 213.97
CA LYS A 370 50.81 -100.62 213.50
C LYS A 370 50.95 -100.62 211.96
N SER A 371 49.95 -101.12 211.22
CA SER A 371 49.97 -101.12 209.75
C SER A 371 49.74 -99.74 209.12
N ALA A 372 49.04 -98.82 209.81
CA ALA A 372 48.59 -97.54 209.26
C ALA A 372 49.58 -96.36 209.44
N LEU A 373 50.78 -96.62 209.98
CA LEU A 373 51.78 -95.62 210.36
C LEU A 373 53.01 -95.64 209.44
N LEU A 374 53.52 -94.46 209.08
CA LEU A 374 54.79 -94.27 208.36
C LEU A 374 55.98 -94.64 209.27
N GLU A 375 57.14 -94.97 208.69
CA GLU A 375 58.29 -95.48 209.47
C GLU A 375 58.75 -94.49 210.57
N LYS A 376 58.86 -93.19 210.24
CA LYS A 376 59.18 -92.11 211.20
C LYS A 376 58.15 -91.95 212.33
N GLU A 377 56.90 -92.37 212.12
CA GLU A 377 55.83 -92.32 213.12
C GLU A 377 55.92 -93.49 214.12
N ARG A 378 56.53 -94.61 213.71
CA ARG A 378 56.72 -95.80 214.56
C ARG A 378 57.82 -95.56 215.60
N GLU A 379 58.92 -94.93 215.20
CA GLU A 379 60.03 -94.54 216.11
C GLU A 379 59.60 -93.60 217.25
N ILE A 380 58.52 -92.84 217.07
CA ILE A 380 57.98 -91.95 218.10
C ILE A 380 57.24 -92.77 219.16
N LEU A 381 56.43 -93.75 218.75
CA LEU A 381 55.71 -94.64 219.67
C LEU A 381 56.63 -95.56 220.48
N GLU A 382 57.72 -96.06 219.87
CA GLU A 382 58.67 -96.94 220.55
C GLU A 382 59.46 -96.25 221.68
N LYS A 383 59.54 -94.91 221.68
CA LYS A 383 60.15 -94.12 222.77
C LYS A 383 59.29 -94.04 224.04
N PHE A 384 58.01 -94.40 223.97
CA PHE A 384 57.05 -94.34 225.09
C PHE A 384 56.52 -95.73 225.50
N ALA A 385 57.23 -96.80 225.15
CA ALA A 385 56.83 -98.19 225.35
C ALA A 385 57.62 -98.93 226.45
N ASN A 386 58.01 -98.22 227.52
CA ASN A 386 58.58 -98.76 228.77
C ASN A 386 57.84 -98.16 229.98
#